data_AF-A0A0W0EZI1-F1
#
_entry.id   AF-A0A0W0EZI1-F1
#
_cell.length_a   1.000
_cell.length_b   1.000
_cell.length_c   1.000
_cell.angle_alpha   90.00
_cell.angle_beta   90.00
_cell.angle_gamma   90.00
#
_symmetry.space_group_name_H-M   'P 1'
#
loop_
_entity.id
_entity.type
_entity.pdbx_description
1 polymer ?
#
loop_
_entity_poly.entity_id
_entity_poly.type
_entity_poly.pdbx_seq_one_letter_code
_entity_poly.pdbx_strand_id
1 'polypeptide(L)'
;MCQGGDFTAGNGTGGESIYGEKFEDEAFPMNHTKPFLLSMANAGPNTNGSQFFITVNSTSHLDGKHVVFGEVIKGKSVVRQIENFPTSSGDKPTSPIIIEDCGVLPPDDPSLAEAPVDPEGDPYEDYPDDDDHDTSKPEAVIEIASKIREVGNKLFKEGKPNLALDKWQKSIRYLDVHREVPKSEEVSEEVKKSYTALLAPLLLNSALAGVRIQPPTSHNAEIAVASAARALSLELSAADQAKALYRRALAYTILKEDDTVEKDLIEATKLVPDDQAISGELAKVRQRKKEKRDKEKAAYKKMFT
;
A
#
# COMPACT_ATOMS: atom_id res chain seq x y z
N MET A 1 13.24 0.10 11.92
CA MET A 1 14.37 0.25 10.98
C MET A 1 14.41 -0.98 10.09
N CYS A 2 15.05 -0.91 8.93
CA CYS A 2 15.25 -2.06 8.05
C CYS A 2 16.74 -2.42 8.05
N GLN A 3 17.11 -3.63 8.49
CA GLN A 3 18.51 -4.06 8.63
C GLN A 3 18.91 -5.08 7.57
N GLY A 4 20.14 -4.96 7.07
CA GLY A 4 20.75 -5.87 6.09
C GLY A 4 22.27 -5.91 6.19
N GLY A 5 22.93 -6.46 5.18
CA GLY A 5 24.40 -6.44 5.04
C GLY A 5 25.16 -7.65 5.63
N ASP A 6 24.47 -8.66 6.16
CA ASP A 6 25.10 -9.95 6.49
C ASP A 6 25.18 -10.83 5.24
N PHE A 7 26.29 -10.71 4.49
CA PHE A 7 26.52 -11.48 3.28
C PHE A 7 27.19 -12.83 3.51
N THR A 8 27.62 -13.15 4.75
CA THR A 8 28.33 -14.41 5.04
C THR A 8 27.40 -15.46 5.63
N ALA A 9 26.55 -15.10 6.61
CA ALA A 9 25.61 -16.01 7.26
C ALA A 9 24.14 -15.76 6.89
N GLY A 10 23.81 -14.56 6.40
CA GLY A 10 22.46 -14.19 5.95
C GLY A 10 21.40 -14.18 7.05
N ASN A 11 21.82 -14.06 8.32
CA ASN A 11 20.93 -14.22 9.48
C ASN A 11 21.21 -13.22 10.63
N GLY A 12 22.16 -12.31 10.44
CA GLY A 12 22.56 -11.29 11.41
C GLY A 12 23.76 -11.69 12.27
N THR A 13 24.26 -12.93 12.20
CA THR A 13 25.44 -13.37 12.98
C THR A 13 26.77 -13.14 12.27
N GLY A 14 26.73 -12.82 10.97
CA GLY A 14 27.91 -12.67 10.13
C GLY A 14 28.24 -11.22 9.72
N GLY A 15 28.92 -11.12 8.57
CA GLY A 15 29.44 -9.88 8.00
C GLY A 15 30.88 -9.56 8.39
N GLU A 16 31.63 -9.00 7.46
CA GLU A 16 32.99 -8.49 7.63
C GLU A 16 33.18 -7.22 6.81
N SER A 17 34.15 -6.38 7.17
CA SER A 17 34.47 -5.16 6.43
C SER A 17 35.62 -5.38 5.46
N ILE A 18 35.83 -4.41 4.57
CA ILE A 18 37.01 -4.37 3.69
C ILE A 18 38.34 -4.20 4.47
N TYR A 19 38.27 -3.87 5.76
CA TYR A 19 39.42 -3.69 6.65
C TYR A 19 39.67 -4.89 7.57
N GLY A 20 38.86 -5.97 7.45
CA GLY A 20 38.87 -7.14 8.31
C GLY A 20 37.53 -7.37 9.02
N GLU A 21 37.50 -8.26 10.01
CA GLU A 21 36.25 -8.70 10.67
C GLU A 21 35.49 -7.54 11.31
N LYS A 22 36.20 -6.62 11.98
CA LYS A 22 35.63 -5.46 12.69
C LYS A 22 36.47 -4.20 12.49
N PHE A 23 35.83 -3.03 12.57
CA PHE A 23 36.50 -1.73 12.60
C PHE A 23 35.84 -0.75 13.60
N GLU A 24 36.58 0.32 13.92
CA GLU A 24 36.23 1.32 14.93
C GLU A 24 35.05 2.22 14.51
N ASP A 25 34.39 2.85 15.48
CA ASP A 25 33.41 3.91 15.24
C ASP A 25 34.15 5.19 14.82
N GLU A 26 33.90 5.71 13.61
CA GLU A 26 34.61 6.90 13.11
C GLU A 26 34.27 8.18 13.91
N ALA A 27 32.99 8.55 13.94
CA ALA A 27 32.47 9.70 14.68
C ALA A 27 30.93 9.60 14.79
N PHE A 28 30.34 10.37 15.72
CA PHE A 28 28.89 10.51 15.87
C PHE A 28 28.41 11.94 15.56
N PRO A 29 28.61 12.45 14.33
CA PRO A 29 28.25 13.83 13.99
C PRO A 29 26.74 14.05 13.86
N MET A 30 25.98 12.98 13.65
CA MET A 30 24.54 13.02 13.38
C MET A 30 23.78 12.10 14.33
N ASN A 31 22.70 12.63 14.90
CA ASN A 31 21.74 11.87 15.69
C ASN A 31 20.65 11.30 14.76
N HIS A 32 20.02 10.21 15.19
CA HIS A 32 18.98 9.50 14.44
C HIS A 32 17.63 10.19 14.58
N THR A 33 17.53 11.44 14.14
CA THR A 33 16.37 12.32 14.39
C THR A 33 15.24 12.16 13.39
N LYS A 34 15.49 11.53 12.24
CA LYS A 34 14.55 11.42 11.11
C LYS A 34 14.60 10.03 10.47
N PRO A 35 13.56 9.63 9.70
CA PRO A 35 13.63 8.46 8.84
C PRO A 35 14.71 8.61 7.76
N PHE A 36 15.04 7.50 7.11
CA PHE A 36 15.92 7.38 5.95
C PHE A 36 17.40 7.65 6.18
N LEU A 37 17.86 7.65 7.44
CA LEU A 37 19.27 7.68 7.75
C LEU A 37 19.88 6.28 7.60
N LEU A 38 21.02 6.20 6.93
CA LEU A 38 21.82 4.99 6.77
C LEU A 38 22.88 4.95 7.87
N SER A 39 22.87 3.87 8.66
CA SER A 39 23.68 3.77 9.88
C SER A 39 24.22 2.35 10.08
N MET A 40 25.38 2.24 10.75
CA MET A 40 26.07 0.98 10.97
C MET A 40 25.40 0.14 12.07
N ALA A 41 25.16 -1.14 11.79
CA ALA A 41 24.81 -2.11 12.83
C ALA A 41 26.09 -2.63 13.51
N ASN A 42 26.06 -2.76 14.84
CA ASN A 42 27.19 -3.25 15.63
C ASN A 42 26.71 -4.10 16.82
N ALA A 43 27.66 -4.77 17.49
CA ALA A 43 27.44 -5.57 18.70
C ALA A 43 28.03 -4.88 19.95
N GLY A 44 28.11 -3.54 19.93
CA GLY A 44 28.81 -2.72 20.90
C GLY A 44 29.88 -1.81 20.26
N PRO A 45 30.55 -0.97 21.05
CA PRO A 45 31.52 0.01 20.54
C PRO A 45 32.61 -0.64 19.69
N ASN A 46 32.97 0.00 18.57
CA ASN A 46 34.05 -0.42 17.66
C ASN A 46 33.89 -1.84 17.10
N THR A 47 32.65 -2.27 16.83
CA THR A 47 32.37 -3.60 16.25
C THR A 47 31.62 -3.52 14.91
N ASN A 48 31.91 -2.47 14.14
CA ASN A 48 31.33 -2.28 12.81
C ASN A 48 31.86 -3.35 11.84
N GLY A 49 30.99 -3.88 10.98
CA GLY A 49 31.32 -4.87 9.95
C GLY A 49 30.74 -4.46 8.60
N SER A 50 29.90 -5.30 8.00
CA SER A 50 29.14 -4.96 6.78
C SER A 50 27.66 -4.70 7.02
N GLN A 51 27.15 -5.03 8.21
CA GLN A 51 25.73 -4.86 8.50
C GLN A 51 25.39 -3.39 8.71
N PHE A 52 24.25 -2.98 8.16
CA PHE A 52 23.73 -1.62 8.23
C PHE A 52 22.22 -1.65 8.42
N PHE A 53 21.67 -0.52 8.81
CA PHE A 53 20.23 -0.31 8.81
C PHE A 53 19.85 1.04 8.22
N ILE A 54 18.62 1.11 7.71
CA ILE A 54 17.97 2.35 7.30
C ILE A 54 16.89 2.68 8.34
N THR A 55 16.93 3.89 8.90
CA THR A 55 15.89 4.34 9.83
C THR A 55 14.56 4.55 9.09
N VAL A 56 13.45 4.31 9.77
CA VAL A 56 12.08 4.51 9.23
C VAL A 56 11.26 5.45 10.14
N ASN A 57 11.86 5.86 11.25
CA ASN A 57 11.38 6.85 12.20
C ASN A 57 12.59 7.40 12.98
N SER A 58 12.38 8.38 13.85
CA SER A 58 13.38 8.85 14.81
C SER A 58 13.74 7.75 15.81
N THR A 59 15.03 7.53 16.05
CA THR A 59 15.55 6.45 16.91
C THR A 59 16.64 6.96 17.84
N SER A 60 16.32 7.95 18.68
CA SER A 60 17.26 8.61 19.61
C SER A 60 17.99 7.68 20.58
N HIS A 61 17.45 6.48 20.83
CA HIS A 61 18.10 5.46 21.67
C HIS A 61 19.38 4.87 21.04
N LEU A 62 19.61 5.11 19.75
CA LEU A 62 20.79 4.69 18.98
C LEU A 62 21.87 5.79 18.91
N ASP A 63 21.58 7.00 19.39
CA ASP A 63 22.50 8.13 19.34
C ASP A 63 23.78 7.87 20.15
N GLY A 64 24.93 8.22 19.57
CA GLY A 64 26.24 7.96 20.15
C GLY A 64 26.63 6.48 20.24
N LYS A 65 25.85 5.57 19.63
CA LYS A 65 26.10 4.12 19.63
C LYS A 65 26.25 3.54 18.23
N HIS A 66 25.58 4.12 17.24
CA HIS A 66 25.62 3.70 15.84
C HIS A 66 26.04 4.87 14.96
N VAL A 67 27.00 4.63 14.07
CA VAL A 67 27.55 5.66 13.18
C VAL A 67 26.60 5.85 12.01
N VAL A 68 26.01 7.05 11.91
CA VAL A 68 25.27 7.48 10.71
C VAL A 68 26.28 7.91 9.64
N PHE A 69 26.19 7.32 8.45
CA PHE A 69 27.14 7.54 7.36
C PHE A 69 26.49 7.86 6.01
N GLY A 70 25.17 8.00 5.95
CA GLY A 70 24.46 8.41 4.76
C GLY A 70 22.98 8.62 4.98
N GLU A 71 22.25 8.91 3.91
CA GLU A 71 20.80 8.98 3.89
C GLU A 71 20.23 8.56 2.54
N VAL A 72 18.98 8.11 2.52
CA VAL A 72 18.27 7.75 1.28
C VAL A 72 17.81 9.02 0.58
N ILE A 73 18.33 9.25 -0.63
CA ILE A 73 17.97 10.40 -1.46
C ILE A 73 16.91 10.09 -2.53
N LYS A 74 16.76 8.81 -2.90
CA LYS A 74 15.78 8.30 -3.87
C LYS A 74 15.28 6.93 -3.42
N GLY A 75 14.03 6.60 -3.74
CA GLY A 75 13.45 5.29 -3.41
C GLY A 75 12.99 5.15 -1.95
N LYS A 76 12.62 6.24 -1.27
CA LYS A 76 12.02 6.20 0.07
C LYS A 76 10.84 5.23 0.14
N SER A 77 10.02 5.16 -0.91
CA SER A 77 8.89 4.24 -1.00
C SER A 77 9.29 2.76 -0.99
N VAL A 78 10.45 2.41 -1.54
CA VAL A 78 10.99 1.04 -1.46
C VAL A 78 11.34 0.70 -0.01
N VAL A 79 11.96 1.63 0.73
CA VAL A 79 12.23 1.44 2.17
C VAL A 79 10.94 1.26 2.95
N ARG A 80 9.90 2.06 2.67
CA ARG A 80 8.57 1.91 3.28
C ARG A 80 7.89 0.59 2.93
N GLN A 81 8.09 0.07 1.71
CA GLN A 81 7.60 -1.27 1.34
C GLN A 81 8.29 -2.36 2.15
N ILE A 82 9.60 -2.25 2.39
CA ILE A 82 10.35 -3.18 3.25
C ILE A 82 9.86 -3.09 4.70
N GLU A 83 9.67 -1.87 5.22
CA GLU A 83 9.16 -1.61 6.58
C GLU A 83 7.80 -2.26 6.82
N ASN A 84 6.89 -2.15 5.86
CA ASN A 84 5.52 -2.64 6.00
C ASN A 84 5.36 -4.11 5.56
N PHE A 85 6.45 -4.79 5.21
CA PHE A 85 6.39 -6.18 4.78
C PHE A 85 6.08 -7.10 5.96
N PRO A 86 5.18 -8.10 5.83
CA PRO A 86 4.84 -8.95 6.96
C PRO A 86 6.06 -9.68 7.53
N THR A 87 6.26 -9.58 8.84
CA THR A 87 7.34 -10.28 9.57
C THR A 87 6.82 -11.48 10.37
N SER A 88 7.74 -12.38 10.70
CA SER A 88 7.54 -13.55 11.55
C SER A 88 8.31 -13.37 12.87
N SER A 89 8.42 -14.44 13.68
CA SER A 89 9.18 -14.39 14.94
C SER A 89 10.60 -13.86 14.73
N GLY A 90 11.05 -12.96 15.60
CA GLY A 90 12.37 -12.31 15.48
C GLY A 90 12.42 -11.22 14.41
N ASP A 91 11.27 -10.66 14.02
CA ASP A 91 11.13 -9.56 13.05
C ASP A 91 11.68 -9.87 11.64
N LYS A 92 11.76 -11.16 11.32
CA LYS A 92 12.23 -11.64 10.01
C LYS A 92 11.10 -11.55 8.97
N PRO A 93 11.31 -10.94 7.79
CA PRO A 93 10.34 -10.94 6.70
C PRO A 93 9.84 -12.35 6.36
N THR A 94 8.53 -12.49 6.13
CA THR A 94 7.87 -13.76 5.79
C THR A 94 8.25 -14.29 4.40
N SER A 95 8.79 -13.42 3.55
CA SER A 95 9.39 -13.77 2.26
C SER A 95 10.77 -13.11 2.14
N PRO A 96 11.70 -13.68 1.38
CA PRO A 96 13.02 -13.08 1.18
C PRO A 96 12.92 -11.69 0.55
N ILE A 97 13.57 -10.70 1.18
CA ILE A 97 13.81 -9.36 0.64
C ILE A 97 15.31 -9.29 0.38
N ILE A 98 15.70 -9.19 -0.90
CA ILE A 98 17.10 -9.29 -1.33
C ILE A 98 17.52 -8.02 -2.05
N ILE A 99 18.78 -7.63 -1.87
CA ILE A 99 19.43 -6.66 -2.76
C ILE A 99 19.90 -7.46 -3.97
N GLU A 100 19.14 -7.39 -5.07
CA GLU A 100 19.43 -8.14 -6.29
C GLU A 100 20.64 -7.59 -7.03
N ASP A 101 20.82 -6.28 -7.02
CA ASP A 101 21.95 -5.58 -7.64
C ASP A 101 22.32 -4.33 -6.84
N CYS A 102 23.60 -3.93 -6.88
CA CYS A 102 24.09 -2.72 -6.23
C CYS A 102 25.36 -2.20 -6.93
N GLY A 103 25.65 -0.92 -6.77
CA GLY A 103 26.80 -0.31 -7.43
C GLY A 103 26.99 1.16 -7.05
N VAL A 104 27.89 1.81 -7.76
CA VAL A 104 28.21 3.23 -7.61
C VAL A 104 27.66 3.98 -8.82
N LEU A 105 26.82 4.98 -8.57
CA LEU A 105 26.34 5.88 -9.61
C LEU A 105 27.43 6.90 -9.96
N PRO A 106 27.78 7.09 -11.24
CA PRO A 106 28.68 8.16 -11.64
C PRO A 106 28.04 9.54 -11.37
N PRO A 107 28.83 10.61 -11.15
CA PRO A 107 28.29 11.93 -10.82
C PRO A 107 27.32 12.52 -11.86
N ASP A 108 27.40 12.08 -13.11
CA ASP A 108 26.56 12.48 -14.23
C ASP A 108 25.41 11.49 -14.51
N ASP A 109 25.18 10.52 -13.62
CA ASP A 109 24.08 9.57 -13.77
C ASP A 109 22.73 10.31 -13.81
N PRO A 110 21.89 10.09 -14.84
CA PRO A 110 20.56 10.68 -14.93
C PRO A 110 19.67 10.43 -13.70
N SER A 111 19.89 9.34 -12.95
CA SER A 111 19.13 9.07 -11.72
C SER A 111 19.47 10.03 -10.57
N LEU A 112 20.62 10.69 -10.63
CA LEU A 112 21.04 11.72 -9.67
C LEU A 112 20.49 13.11 -10.01
N ALA A 113 19.95 13.31 -11.21
CA ALA A 113 19.22 14.53 -11.51
C ALA A 113 17.99 14.65 -10.59
N GLU A 114 17.46 15.87 -10.43
CA GLU A 114 16.12 16.08 -9.86
C GLU A 114 15.07 15.46 -10.79
N ALA A 115 14.97 14.13 -10.77
CA ALA A 115 13.91 13.39 -11.42
C ALA A 115 12.60 13.70 -10.69
N PRO A 116 11.47 13.73 -11.41
CA PRO A 116 10.16 13.75 -10.77
C PRO A 116 10.09 12.60 -9.75
N VAL A 117 9.46 12.86 -8.60
CA VAL A 117 9.28 11.87 -7.53
C VAL A 117 8.69 10.57 -8.07
N ASP A 118 7.93 10.68 -9.16
CA ASP A 118 7.29 9.59 -9.85
C ASP A 118 7.42 9.67 -11.40
N PRO A 119 7.66 8.55 -12.09
CA PRO A 119 7.73 8.51 -13.56
C PRO A 119 6.44 8.94 -14.28
N GLU A 120 5.27 8.79 -13.66
CA GLU A 120 3.98 9.15 -14.24
C GLU A 120 3.64 10.64 -14.09
N GLY A 121 4.55 11.44 -13.52
CA GLY A 121 4.42 12.90 -13.37
C GLY A 121 3.72 13.34 -12.10
N ASP A 122 3.63 12.46 -11.10
CA ASP A 122 3.16 12.75 -9.75
C ASP A 122 4.33 13.30 -8.89
N PRO A 123 4.32 14.58 -8.49
CA PRO A 123 5.45 15.19 -7.80
C PRO A 123 5.50 14.88 -6.29
N TYR A 124 4.57 14.09 -5.77
CA TYR A 124 4.40 13.86 -4.32
C TYR A 124 5.06 12.56 -3.87
N GLU A 125 5.48 12.48 -2.61
CA GLU A 125 6.04 11.26 -2.03
C GLU A 125 4.93 10.20 -1.83
N ASP A 126 5.27 8.92 -1.84
CA ASP A 126 4.26 7.84 -1.73
C ASP A 126 3.56 7.79 -0.36
N TYR A 127 4.25 8.29 0.67
CA TYR A 127 3.76 8.37 2.04
C TYR A 127 3.73 9.84 2.49
N PRO A 128 2.60 10.34 3.01
CA PRO A 128 2.45 11.76 3.37
C PRO A 128 3.43 12.26 4.43
N ASP A 129 3.87 11.37 5.34
CA ASP A 129 4.83 11.71 6.40
C ASP A 129 6.23 12.00 5.86
N ASP A 130 6.51 11.58 4.62
CA ASP A 130 7.80 11.71 3.97
C ASP A 130 7.83 12.86 2.95
N ASP A 131 6.68 13.52 2.73
CA ASP A 131 6.48 14.62 1.79
C ASP A 131 6.82 15.97 2.44
N ASP A 132 7.49 16.86 1.70
CA ASP A 132 7.93 18.16 2.20
C ASP A 132 6.79 19.19 2.35
N HIS A 133 5.60 18.92 1.80
CA HIS A 133 4.44 19.77 1.97
C HIS A 133 3.85 19.65 3.39
N ASP A 134 3.17 20.70 3.86
CA ASP A 134 2.54 20.71 5.18
C ASP A 134 1.28 19.83 5.20
N THR A 135 1.48 18.52 5.32
CA THR A 135 0.42 17.51 5.37
C THR A 135 -0.40 17.59 6.66
N SER A 136 -0.02 18.44 7.64
CA SER A 136 -0.83 18.71 8.83
C SER A 136 -2.08 19.55 8.54
N LYS A 137 -2.20 20.13 7.34
CA LYS A 137 -3.38 20.91 6.92
C LYS A 137 -4.30 20.10 6.01
N PRO A 138 -5.60 19.96 6.34
CA PRO A 138 -6.57 19.27 5.49
C PRO A 138 -6.65 19.80 4.06
N GLU A 139 -6.57 21.11 3.86
CA GLU A 139 -6.66 21.75 2.55
C GLU A 139 -5.48 21.37 1.65
N ALA A 140 -4.27 21.37 2.21
CA ALA A 140 -3.06 20.96 1.50
C ALA A 140 -3.17 19.49 1.07
N VAL A 141 -3.59 18.61 1.99
CA VAL A 141 -3.82 17.20 1.71
C VAL A 141 -4.87 16.97 0.63
N ILE A 142 -5.98 17.71 0.65
CA ILE A 142 -7.04 17.62 -0.38
C ILE A 142 -6.51 18.06 -1.74
N GLU A 143 -5.72 19.13 -1.82
CA GLU A 143 -5.11 19.60 -3.07
C GLU A 143 -4.16 18.54 -3.65
N ILE A 144 -3.27 17.99 -2.81
CA ILE A 144 -2.32 16.95 -3.18
C ILE A 144 -3.07 15.70 -3.67
N ALA A 145 -4.00 15.20 -2.86
CA ALA A 145 -4.80 14.02 -3.19
C ALA A 145 -5.58 14.21 -4.50
N SER A 146 -6.09 15.41 -4.77
CA SER A 146 -6.78 15.74 -6.02
C SER A 146 -5.86 15.64 -7.23
N LYS A 147 -4.63 16.18 -7.15
CA LYS A 147 -3.64 16.07 -8.24
C LYS A 147 -3.23 14.62 -8.50
N ILE A 148 -2.98 13.85 -7.44
CA ILE A 148 -2.66 12.41 -7.55
C ILE A 148 -3.83 11.65 -8.19
N ARG A 149 -5.08 11.98 -7.83
CA ARG A 149 -6.28 11.39 -8.45
C ARG A 149 -6.30 11.60 -9.95
N GLU A 150 -5.97 12.79 -10.44
CA GLU A 150 -5.98 13.08 -11.88
C GLU A 150 -4.93 12.28 -12.64
N VAL A 151 -3.75 12.03 -12.05
CA VAL A 151 -2.76 11.10 -12.59
C VAL A 151 -3.35 9.68 -12.69
N GLY A 152 -3.99 9.20 -11.62
CA GLY A 152 -4.67 7.89 -11.61
C GLY A 152 -5.79 7.80 -12.67
N ASN A 153 -6.58 8.85 -12.84
CA ASN A 153 -7.63 8.93 -13.86
C ASN A 153 -7.06 8.84 -15.28
N LYS A 154 -5.93 9.52 -15.54
CA LYS A 154 -5.22 9.47 -16.81
C LYS A 154 -4.70 8.06 -17.09
N LEU A 155 -4.00 7.44 -16.13
CA LEU A 155 -3.47 6.08 -16.26
C LEU A 155 -4.56 5.04 -16.52
N PHE A 156 -5.71 5.18 -15.86
CA PHE A 156 -6.83 4.27 -16.08
C PHE A 156 -7.39 4.39 -17.50
N LYS A 157 -7.51 5.62 -18.03
CA LYS A 157 -7.93 5.87 -19.42
C LYS A 157 -6.94 5.32 -20.44
N GLU A 158 -5.65 5.30 -20.12
CA GLU A 158 -4.58 4.70 -20.91
C GLU A 158 -4.54 3.16 -20.84
N GLY A 159 -5.46 2.53 -20.09
CA GLY A 159 -5.51 1.08 -19.95
C GLY A 159 -4.45 0.51 -19.00
N LYS A 160 -3.94 1.32 -18.06
CA LYS A 160 -2.95 0.92 -17.04
C LYS A 160 -3.61 0.82 -15.65
N PRO A 161 -4.46 -0.18 -15.38
CA PRO A 161 -5.26 -0.24 -14.17
C PRO A 161 -4.44 -0.49 -12.90
N ASN A 162 -3.26 -1.14 -12.99
CA ASN A 162 -2.34 -1.32 -11.87
C ASN A 162 -1.83 0.03 -11.36
N LEU A 163 -1.19 0.80 -12.24
CA LEU A 163 -0.66 2.12 -11.88
C LEU A 163 -1.77 3.09 -11.44
N ALA A 164 -2.95 3.01 -12.06
CA ALA A 164 -4.11 3.79 -11.63
C ALA A 164 -4.57 3.44 -10.21
N LEU A 165 -4.60 2.14 -9.86
CA LEU A 165 -4.92 1.68 -8.52
C LEU A 165 -3.90 2.23 -7.52
N ASP A 166 -2.60 2.17 -7.83
CA ASP A 166 -1.53 2.67 -6.97
C ASP A 166 -1.71 4.16 -6.68
N LYS A 167 -2.01 4.97 -7.71
CA LYS A 167 -2.29 6.41 -7.55
C LYS A 167 -3.54 6.69 -6.73
N TRP A 168 -4.63 5.96 -6.95
CA TRP A 168 -5.84 6.17 -6.14
C TRP A 168 -5.64 5.74 -4.68
N GLN A 169 -4.92 4.64 -4.43
CA GLN A 169 -4.56 4.23 -3.06
C GLN A 169 -3.64 5.25 -2.40
N LYS A 170 -2.65 5.79 -3.11
CA LYS A 170 -1.80 6.90 -2.64
C LYS A 170 -2.63 8.14 -2.30
N SER A 171 -3.52 8.57 -3.19
CA SER A 171 -4.43 9.70 -2.95
C SER A 171 -5.31 9.50 -1.71
N ILE A 172 -5.83 8.28 -1.48
CA ILE A 172 -6.55 7.92 -0.25
C ILE A 172 -5.63 7.98 0.97
N ARG A 173 -4.37 7.54 0.86
CA ARG A 173 -3.37 7.59 1.94
C ARG A 173 -3.11 9.03 2.39
N TYR A 174 -3.04 9.98 1.45
CA TYR A 174 -2.97 11.40 1.77
C TYR A 174 -4.20 11.87 2.53
N LEU A 175 -5.41 11.62 2.01
CA LEU A 175 -6.65 11.96 2.72
C LEU A 175 -6.71 11.33 4.12
N ASP A 176 -6.14 10.14 4.28
CA ASP A 176 -6.14 9.41 5.53
C ASP A 176 -5.29 10.03 6.65
N VAL A 177 -4.48 11.04 6.36
CA VAL A 177 -3.83 11.87 7.39
C VAL A 177 -4.88 12.60 8.24
N HIS A 178 -6.03 12.94 7.65
CA HIS A 178 -7.11 13.72 8.28
C HIS A 178 -8.46 13.00 8.21
N ARG A 179 -8.52 11.74 8.66
CA ARG A 179 -9.72 10.89 8.59
C ARG A 179 -10.93 11.46 9.35
N GLU A 180 -10.66 12.27 10.35
CA GLU A 180 -11.64 12.92 11.22
C GLU A 180 -12.30 14.14 10.60
N VAL A 181 -11.75 14.71 9.51
CA VAL A 181 -12.29 15.91 8.84
C VAL A 181 -13.81 15.87 8.65
N PRO A 182 -14.43 14.80 8.11
CA PRO A 182 -15.88 14.77 7.91
C PRO A 182 -16.71 14.92 9.19
N LYS A 183 -16.12 14.63 10.36
CA LYS A 183 -16.77 14.67 11.67
C LYS A 183 -16.26 15.82 12.56
N SER A 184 -15.22 16.53 12.15
CA SER A 184 -14.60 17.58 12.96
C SER A 184 -15.49 18.82 13.05
N GLU A 185 -15.71 19.37 14.24
CA GLU A 185 -16.42 20.64 14.41
C GLU A 185 -15.53 21.87 14.11
N GLU A 186 -14.21 21.67 14.09
CA GLU A 186 -13.21 22.73 13.94
C GLU A 186 -12.90 23.07 12.48
N VAL A 187 -13.30 22.18 11.56
CA VAL A 187 -13.05 22.30 10.11
C VAL A 187 -14.26 22.93 9.42
N SER A 188 -14.02 23.80 8.44
CA SER A 188 -15.10 24.43 7.68
C SER A 188 -15.94 23.43 6.87
N GLU A 189 -17.22 23.71 6.68
CA GLU A 189 -18.12 22.85 5.89
C GLU A 189 -17.68 22.69 4.42
N GLU A 190 -16.99 23.68 3.86
CA GLU A 190 -16.46 23.62 2.51
C GLU A 190 -15.33 22.61 2.36
N VAL A 191 -14.46 22.54 3.36
CA VAL A 191 -13.36 21.56 3.41
C VAL A 191 -13.91 20.14 3.62
N LYS A 192 -14.91 19.95 4.49
CA LYS A 192 -15.59 18.66 4.68
C LYS A 192 -16.24 18.14 3.40
N LYS A 193 -16.92 19.04 2.67
CA LYS A 193 -17.55 18.71 1.39
C LYS A 193 -16.50 18.36 0.35
N SER A 194 -15.42 19.12 0.26
CA SER A 194 -14.31 18.86 -0.68
C SER A 194 -13.64 17.51 -0.40
N TYR A 195 -13.36 17.21 0.87
CA TYR A 195 -12.82 15.93 1.32
C TYR A 195 -13.73 14.77 0.90
N THR A 196 -15.02 14.84 1.25
CA THR A 196 -15.98 13.76 0.99
C THR A 196 -16.24 13.57 -0.50
N ALA A 197 -16.32 14.67 -1.26
CA ALA A 197 -16.47 14.66 -2.71
C ALA A 197 -15.25 14.06 -3.43
N LEU A 198 -14.06 14.16 -2.82
CA LEU A 198 -12.84 13.54 -3.34
C LEU A 198 -12.74 12.05 -2.97
N LEU A 199 -13.06 11.70 -1.72
CA LEU A 199 -12.89 10.35 -1.18
C LEU A 199 -13.80 9.31 -1.84
N ALA A 200 -15.09 9.61 -2.05
CA ALA A 200 -16.04 8.62 -2.59
C ALA A 200 -15.64 8.11 -3.99
N PRO A 201 -15.33 8.97 -4.98
CA PRO A 201 -14.82 8.53 -6.28
C PRO A 201 -13.53 7.72 -6.19
N LEU A 202 -12.59 8.08 -5.31
CA LEU A 202 -11.32 7.36 -5.14
C LEU A 202 -11.54 5.93 -4.67
N LEU A 203 -12.41 5.73 -3.67
CA LEU A 203 -12.75 4.40 -3.14
C LEU A 203 -13.46 3.55 -4.19
N LEU A 204 -14.41 4.15 -4.89
CA LEU A 204 -15.14 3.48 -5.97
C LEU A 204 -14.19 3.08 -7.11
N ASN A 205 -13.31 3.99 -7.56
CA ASN A 205 -12.35 3.74 -8.62
C ASN A 205 -11.33 2.66 -8.23
N SER A 206 -10.82 2.71 -6.99
CA SER A 206 -9.93 1.68 -6.46
C SER A 206 -10.60 0.30 -6.44
N ALA A 207 -11.85 0.23 -5.98
CA ALA A 207 -12.62 -1.01 -6.02
C ALA A 207 -12.82 -1.54 -7.45
N LEU A 208 -13.01 -0.65 -8.42
CA LEU A 208 -13.15 -1.04 -9.82
C LEU A 208 -11.82 -1.55 -10.41
N ALA A 209 -10.71 -0.85 -10.19
CA ALA A 209 -9.42 -1.28 -10.70
C ALA A 209 -9.00 -2.63 -10.10
N GLY A 210 -9.15 -2.80 -8.77
CA GLY A 210 -8.80 -4.03 -8.09
C GLY A 210 -9.47 -5.28 -8.66
N VAL A 211 -10.72 -5.18 -9.12
CA VAL A 211 -11.43 -6.31 -9.77
C VAL A 211 -11.20 -6.44 -11.28
N ARG A 212 -10.64 -5.42 -11.93
CA ARG A 212 -10.40 -5.41 -13.39
C ARG A 212 -8.98 -5.83 -13.78
N ILE A 213 -8.03 -5.73 -12.86
CA ILE A 213 -6.63 -6.12 -13.11
C ILE A 213 -6.55 -7.60 -13.49
N GLN A 214 -5.71 -7.90 -14.48
CA GLN A 214 -5.45 -9.25 -14.97
C GLN A 214 -3.94 -9.56 -14.93
N PRO A 215 -3.54 -10.78 -14.51
CA PRO A 215 -4.41 -11.80 -13.92
C PRO A 215 -4.99 -11.35 -12.55
N PRO A 216 -6.15 -11.87 -12.11
CA PRO A 216 -6.71 -11.53 -10.82
C PRO A 216 -5.78 -12.00 -9.69
N THR A 217 -5.62 -11.18 -8.65
CA THR A 217 -4.84 -11.53 -7.46
C THR A 217 -5.68 -11.34 -6.20
N SER A 218 -5.41 -12.13 -5.15
CA SER A 218 -6.08 -11.95 -3.86
C SER A 218 -5.80 -10.57 -3.27
N HIS A 219 -4.57 -10.07 -3.42
CA HIS A 219 -4.18 -8.74 -2.94
C HIS A 219 -5.05 -7.61 -3.53
N ASN A 220 -5.23 -7.58 -4.85
CA ASN A 220 -6.05 -6.55 -5.49
C ASN A 220 -7.55 -6.71 -5.17
N ALA A 221 -8.00 -7.95 -4.97
CA ALA A 221 -9.36 -8.22 -4.51
C ALA A 221 -9.58 -7.74 -3.07
N GLU A 222 -8.62 -7.94 -2.17
CA GLU A 222 -8.68 -7.42 -0.78
C GLU A 222 -8.73 -5.89 -0.75
N ILE A 223 -7.90 -5.21 -1.58
CA ILE A 223 -7.98 -3.75 -1.75
C ILE A 223 -9.36 -3.33 -2.24
N ALA A 224 -9.94 -4.06 -3.20
CA ALA A 224 -11.27 -3.76 -3.71
C ALA A 224 -12.37 -3.95 -2.67
N VAL A 225 -12.29 -5.02 -1.85
CA VAL A 225 -13.21 -5.25 -0.73
C VAL A 225 -13.12 -4.11 0.27
N ALA A 226 -11.92 -3.76 0.72
CA ALA A 226 -11.70 -2.70 1.70
C ALA A 226 -12.19 -1.34 1.19
N SER A 227 -11.86 -1.00 -0.06
CA SER A 227 -12.27 0.25 -0.69
C SER A 227 -13.79 0.35 -0.82
N ALA A 228 -14.45 -0.70 -1.31
CA ALA A 228 -15.89 -0.73 -1.45
C ALA A 228 -16.62 -0.73 -0.10
N ALA A 229 -16.12 -1.46 0.90
CA ALA A 229 -16.68 -1.45 2.24
C ALA A 229 -16.58 -0.05 2.89
N ARG A 230 -15.43 0.62 2.73
CA ARG A 230 -15.28 2.00 3.18
C ARG A 230 -16.20 2.96 2.42
N ALA A 231 -16.37 2.79 1.11
CA ALA A 231 -17.31 3.62 0.34
C ALA A 231 -18.74 3.49 0.87
N LEU A 232 -19.17 2.28 1.23
CA LEU A 232 -20.49 2.01 1.80
C LEU A 232 -20.70 2.59 3.21
N SER A 233 -19.63 3.05 3.87
CA SER A 233 -19.75 3.79 5.13
C SER A 233 -19.98 5.30 4.93
N LEU A 234 -19.91 5.78 3.69
CA LEU A 234 -20.17 7.17 3.31
C LEU A 234 -21.63 7.36 2.89
N GLU A 235 -22.09 8.62 2.94
CA GLU A 235 -23.35 9.01 2.31
C GLU A 235 -23.18 9.00 0.78
N LEU A 236 -23.85 8.05 0.12
CA LEU A 236 -23.74 7.81 -1.32
C LEU A 236 -25.11 7.82 -1.97
N SER A 237 -25.15 8.14 -3.27
CA SER A 237 -26.34 7.93 -4.09
C SER A 237 -26.66 6.43 -4.20
N ALA A 238 -27.93 6.07 -4.43
CA ALA A 238 -28.32 4.66 -4.62
C ALA A 238 -27.51 3.98 -5.74
N ALA A 239 -27.19 4.72 -6.81
CA ALA A 239 -26.36 4.24 -7.91
C ALA A 239 -24.91 3.95 -7.47
N ASP A 240 -24.32 4.80 -6.63
CA ASP A 240 -22.95 4.61 -6.15
C ASP A 240 -22.85 3.54 -5.07
N GLN A 241 -23.87 3.43 -4.20
CA GLN A 241 -24.01 2.30 -3.28
C GLN A 241 -24.09 0.97 -4.05
N ALA A 242 -24.90 0.91 -5.11
CA ALA A 242 -24.98 -0.27 -5.96
C ALA A 242 -23.63 -0.60 -6.65
N LYS A 243 -22.90 0.40 -7.15
CA LYS A 243 -21.55 0.20 -7.69
C LYS A 243 -20.59 -0.38 -6.66
N ALA A 244 -20.60 0.14 -5.42
CA ALA A 244 -19.74 -0.36 -4.35
C ALA A 244 -20.07 -1.82 -4.01
N LEU A 245 -21.35 -2.15 -3.81
CA LEU A 245 -21.81 -3.53 -3.54
C LEU A 245 -21.44 -4.48 -4.68
N TYR A 246 -21.70 -4.08 -5.93
CA TYR A 246 -21.37 -4.89 -7.10
C TYR A 246 -19.86 -5.16 -7.20
N ARG A 247 -19.01 -4.14 -7.05
CA ARG A 247 -17.55 -4.28 -7.09
C ARG A 247 -17.03 -5.14 -5.94
N ARG A 248 -17.60 -4.99 -4.73
CA ARG A 248 -17.27 -5.85 -3.58
C ARG A 248 -17.64 -7.31 -3.83
N ALA A 249 -18.80 -7.57 -4.43
CA ALA A 249 -19.22 -8.91 -4.82
C ALA A 249 -18.28 -9.55 -5.86
N LEU A 250 -17.81 -8.79 -6.85
CA LEU A 250 -16.81 -9.27 -7.81
C LEU A 250 -15.48 -9.60 -7.12
N ALA A 251 -15.05 -8.78 -6.16
CA ALA A 251 -13.84 -9.05 -5.39
C ALA A 251 -13.98 -10.32 -4.54
N TYR A 252 -15.10 -10.51 -3.84
CA TYR A 252 -15.38 -11.74 -3.10
C TYR A 252 -15.47 -12.99 -3.99
N THR A 253 -15.85 -12.83 -5.26
CA THR A 253 -15.78 -13.94 -6.23
C THR A 253 -14.34 -14.37 -6.49
N ILE A 254 -13.40 -13.41 -6.60
CA ILE A 254 -11.96 -13.71 -6.73
C ILE A 254 -11.45 -14.42 -5.46
N LEU A 255 -11.90 -13.97 -4.29
CA LEU A 255 -11.55 -14.55 -2.98
C LEU A 255 -12.30 -15.86 -2.66
N LYS A 256 -13.23 -16.30 -3.52
CA LYS A 256 -14.04 -17.52 -3.38
C LYS A 256 -14.98 -17.52 -2.15
N GLU A 257 -15.49 -16.35 -1.77
CA GLU A 257 -16.44 -16.16 -0.66
C GLU A 257 -17.91 -16.08 -1.14
N ASP A 258 -18.42 -17.16 -1.74
CA ASP A 258 -19.71 -17.17 -2.46
C ASP A 258 -20.94 -16.70 -1.66
N ASP A 259 -20.95 -16.88 -0.33
CA ASP A 259 -22.08 -16.45 0.51
C ASP A 259 -22.16 -14.92 0.65
N THR A 260 -21.01 -14.25 0.72
CA THR A 260 -20.92 -12.79 0.75
C THR A 260 -21.28 -12.19 -0.60
N VAL A 261 -20.88 -12.85 -1.70
CA VAL A 261 -21.18 -12.42 -3.08
C VAL A 261 -22.69 -12.32 -3.30
N GLU A 262 -23.46 -13.36 -2.97
CA GLU A 262 -24.91 -13.36 -3.20
C GLU A 262 -25.62 -12.27 -2.39
N LYS A 263 -25.20 -12.06 -1.14
CA LYS A 263 -25.78 -11.02 -0.27
C LYS A 263 -25.60 -9.62 -0.87
N ASP A 264 -24.39 -9.30 -1.32
CA ASP A 264 -24.08 -7.97 -1.88
C ASP A 264 -24.85 -7.73 -3.20
N LEU A 265 -24.96 -8.74 -4.06
CA LEU A 265 -25.70 -8.63 -5.32
C LEU A 265 -27.22 -8.48 -5.10
N ILE A 266 -27.78 -9.16 -4.10
CA ILE A 266 -29.19 -8.97 -3.72
C ILE A 266 -29.42 -7.54 -3.24
N GLU A 267 -28.54 -7.00 -2.41
CA GLU A 267 -28.68 -5.62 -1.92
C GLU A 267 -28.51 -4.61 -3.05
N ALA A 268 -27.54 -4.82 -3.95
CA ALA A 268 -27.36 -3.98 -5.14
C ALA A 268 -28.60 -4.01 -6.05
N THR A 269 -29.24 -5.17 -6.22
CA THR A 269 -30.47 -5.31 -7.02
C THR A 269 -31.63 -4.52 -6.43
N LYS A 270 -31.73 -4.38 -5.10
CA LYS A 270 -32.77 -3.55 -4.47
C LYS A 270 -32.60 -2.07 -4.80
N LEU A 271 -31.36 -1.61 -4.95
CA LEU A 271 -31.01 -0.22 -5.24
C LEU A 271 -31.18 0.12 -6.73
N VAL A 272 -30.84 -0.81 -7.62
CA VAL A 272 -30.93 -0.66 -9.08
C VAL A 272 -31.51 -1.92 -9.76
N PRO A 273 -32.84 -2.14 -9.70
CA PRO A 273 -33.46 -3.41 -10.13
C PRO A 273 -33.26 -3.78 -11.60
N ASP A 274 -33.10 -2.78 -12.47
CA ASP A 274 -33.02 -2.96 -13.92
C ASP A 274 -31.58 -3.17 -14.45
N ASP A 275 -30.58 -3.16 -13.56
CA ASP A 275 -29.18 -3.33 -13.94
C ASP A 275 -28.87 -4.77 -14.39
N GLN A 276 -28.59 -4.93 -15.68
CA GLN A 276 -28.33 -6.23 -16.30
C GLN A 276 -27.01 -6.86 -15.86
N ALA A 277 -26.02 -6.05 -15.44
CA ALA A 277 -24.74 -6.58 -15.00
C ALA A 277 -24.88 -7.24 -13.61
N ILE A 278 -25.64 -6.61 -12.71
CA ILE A 278 -25.92 -7.15 -11.37
C ILE A 278 -26.78 -8.42 -11.48
N SER A 279 -27.87 -8.38 -12.24
CA SER A 279 -28.77 -9.53 -12.39
C SER A 279 -28.09 -10.72 -13.08
N GLY A 280 -27.26 -10.45 -14.10
CA GLY A 280 -26.46 -11.46 -14.77
C GLY A 280 -25.43 -12.12 -13.85
N GLU A 281 -24.74 -11.35 -13.02
CA GLU A 281 -23.77 -11.90 -12.06
C GLU A 281 -24.44 -12.71 -10.96
N LEU A 282 -25.59 -12.25 -10.44
CA LEU A 282 -26.36 -12.98 -9.44
C LEU A 282 -26.84 -14.34 -9.96
N ALA A 283 -27.28 -14.40 -11.21
CA ALA A 283 -27.67 -15.65 -11.86
C ALA A 283 -26.48 -16.64 -11.94
N LYS A 284 -25.28 -16.17 -12.32
CA LYS A 284 -24.07 -17.00 -12.34
C LYS A 284 -23.71 -17.54 -10.97
N VAL A 285 -23.74 -16.69 -9.93
CA VAL A 285 -23.42 -17.09 -8.55
C VAL A 285 -24.39 -18.17 -8.06
N ARG A 286 -25.69 -17.99 -8.26
CA ARG A 286 -26.71 -18.98 -7.89
C ARG A 286 -26.52 -20.31 -8.63
N GLN A 287 -26.18 -20.25 -9.91
CA GLN A 287 -25.88 -21.46 -10.70
C GLN A 287 -24.64 -22.18 -10.15
N ARG A 288 -23.53 -21.47 -9.86
CA ARG A 288 -22.33 -22.05 -9.25
C ARG A 288 -22.63 -22.70 -7.89
N LYS A 289 -23.40 -22.05 -7.02
CA LYS A 289 -23.80 -22.60 -5.71
C LYS A 289 -24.65 -23.86 -5.86
N LYS A 290 -25.58 -23.89 -6.81
CA LYS A 290 -26.38 -25.07 -7.12
C LYS A 290 -25.50 -26.23 -7.56
N GLU A 291 -24.58 -26.00 -8.50
CA GLU A 291 -23.65 -27.02 -8.99
C GLU A 291 -22.74 -27.56 -7.89
N LYS A 292 -22.23 -26.69 -7.01
CA LYS A 292 -21.42 -27.09 -5.84
C LYS A 292 -22.20 -28.02 -4.92
N ARG A 293 -23.42 -27.64 -4.54
CA ARG A 293 -24.31 -28.45 -3.70
C ARG A 293 -24.66 -29.80 -4.34
N ASP A 294 -24.89 -29.82 -5.65
CA ASP A 294 -25.24 -31.06 -6.36
C ASP A 294 -24.02 -32.01 -6.44
N LYS A 295 -22.80 -31.47 -6.60
CA LYS A 295 -21.54 -32.23 -6.50
C LYS A 295 -21.31 -32.79 -5.09
N GLU A 296 -21.51 -31.98 -4.05
CA GLU A 296 -21.39 -32.42 -2.64
C GLU A 296 -22.38 -33.55 -2.33
N LYS A 297 -23.65 -33.40 -2.73
CA LYS A 297 -24.67 -34.45 -2.58
C LYS A 297 -24.26 -35.76 -3.27
N ALA A 298 -23.72 -35.68 -4.50
CA ALA A 298 -23.26 -36.85 -5.23
C ALA A 298 -22.04 -37.52 -4.56
N ALA A 299 -21.11 -36.72 -4.01
CA ALA A 299 -19.96 -37.23 -3.26
C ALA A 299 -20.39 -37.94 -1.97
N TYR A 300 -21.27 -37.33 -1.17
CA TYR A 300 -21.83 -37.97 0.03
C TYR A 300 -22.55 -39.27 -0.31
N LYS A 301 -23.38 -39.28 -1.36
CA LYS A 301 -24.07 -40.51 -1.79
C LYS A 301 -23.09 -41.67 -2.06
N LYS A 302 -21.93 -41.39 -2.67
CA LYS A 302 -20.88 -42.40 -2.94
C LYS A 302 -20.13 -42.86 -1.69
N MET A 303 -20.08 -42.05 -0.63
CA MET A 303 -19.40 -42.44 0.63
C MET A 303 -20.25 -43.36 1.49
N PHE A 304 -21.57 -43.38 1.29
CA PHE A 304 -22.53 -44.19 2.06
C PHE A 304 -23.14 -45.36 1.25
N THR A 305 -22.58 -45.65 0.07
CA THR A 305 -22.90 -46.81 -0.78
C THR A 305 -21.64 -47.61 -1.04
#